data_AF-A0ABC9P1E1-F1
#
_entry.id   AF-A0ABC9P1E1-F1
#
_cell.length_a   1.000
_cell.length_b   1.000
_cell.length_c   1.000
_cell.angle_alpha   90.00
_cell.angle_beta   90.00
_cell.angle_gamma   90.00
#
_symmetry.space_group_name_H-M   'P 1'
#
loop_
_entity.id
_entity.type
_entity.pdbx_description
1 polymer ?
#
loop_
_entity_poly.entity_id
_entity_poly.type
_entity_poly.pdbx_seq_one_letter_code
_entity_poly.pdbx_strand_id
1 'polypeptide(L)'
;MYDCRTIYPQKRYLQFRDVVIGAYDMIQDADLSGGFKTTTQAFSFGHGSYTNAKQIQQYSTEQKLALTLKINYSMFSMDQKQFYKEFLYSELSKIGKLWAIENRRIIWTYAFVESFSEPYSIEKNTFSVDLNFILYEGIWHYADEKKTFLKPYDACSFADCLEFEEIDTCQDDIYGCCISCQKNNIKHKDCQKCSCECDFLTKEDSLCVKQKDIEKDYWKYCSGGYQIIYNCNKGRHLWGYSKMLGTKICKKELCDNYVAGKFYSNTVLETDVFTMTIIGRVEDPVIHLNGNAMRLKGIYDGELLIESNGDVFYREDDCCDFDKLPIENLELMNCNTFGWSIKHGYNSLLVETNDCCEPVCVFIKEDKITY
;
A
#
# COMPACT_ATOMS: atom_id res chain seq x y z
N MET A 1 -29.75 -10.23 -9.49
CA MET A 1 -29.24 -9.08 -8.71
C MET A 1 -28.55 -9.68 -7.50
N TYR A 2 -27.21 -9.71 -7.48
CA TYR A 2 -26.44 -10.30 -6.38
C TYR A 2 -26.55 -9.40 -5.14
N ASP A 3 -26.84 -10.00 -3.98
CA ASP A 3 -26.88 -9.27 -2.72
C ASP A 3 -25.45 -9.17 -2.15
N CYS A 4 -24.78 -8.04 -2.43
CA CYS A 4 -23.46 -7.74 -1.88
C CYS A 4 -23.46 -7.51 -0.36
N ARG A 5 -24.59 -7.62 0.34
CA ARG A 5 -24.63 -7.64 1.81
C ARG A 5 -24.12 -8.95 2.39
N THR A 6 -24.02 -10.00 1.59
CA THR A 6 -23.43 -11.27 2.00
C THR A 6 -21.93 -11.07 2.12
N ILE A 7 -21.38 -11.29 3.32
CA ILE A 7 -19.92 -11.30 3.52
C ILE A 7 -19.38 -12.52 2.79
N TYR A 8 -18.85 -12.29 1.59
CA TYR A 8 -18.11 -13.32 0.88
C TYR A 8 -16.70 -13.38 1.46
N PRO A 9 -16.16 -14.58 1.76
CA PRO A 9 -14.78 -14.74 2.20
C PRO A 9 -13.75 -14.47 1.09
N GLN A 10 -14.22 -14.11 -0.11
CA GLN A 10 -13.38 -13.91 -1.29
C GLN A 10 -13.00 -12.43 -1.45
N LYS A 11 -11.75 -12.19 -1.86
CA LYS A 11 -11.24 -10.86 -2.19
C LYS A 11 -12.00 -10.28 -3.37
N ARG A 12 -12.40 -9.02 -3.25
CA ARG A 12 -12.95 -8.24 -4.36
C ARG A 12 -11.91 -7.23 -4.84
N TYR A 13 -11.44 -7.38 -6.06
CA TYR A 13 -10.43 -6.50 -6.65
C TYR A 13 -11.04 -5.12 -6.98
N LEU A 14 -10.27 -4.08 -6.68
CA LEU A 14 -10.72 -2.68 -6.73
C LEU A 14 -10.01 -1.89 -7.81
N GLN A 15 -8.69 -2.07 -7.92
CA GLN A 15 -7.85 -1.23 -8.78
C GLN A 15 -6.49 -1.89 -8.98
N PHE A 16 -5.98 -1.88 -10.21
CA PHE A 16 -4.57 -2.14 -10.49
C PHE A 16 -3.93 -0.88 -11.03
N ARG A 17 -2.95 -0.33 -10.31
CA ARG A 17 -2.36 0.99 -10.65
C ARG A 17 -3.45 2.04 -10.86
N ASP A 18 -3.61 2.62 -12.04
CA ASP A 18 -4.67 3.60 -12.33
C ASP A 18 -5.90 2.99 -13.04
N VAL A 19 -5.90 1.67 -13.26
CA VAL A 19 -7.05 0.94 -13.83
C VAL A 19 -8.05 0.62 -12.72
N VAL A 20 -9.12 1.41 -12.64
CA VAL A 20 -10.19 1.26 -11.64
C VAL A 20 -11.18 0.17 -12.06
N ILE A 21 -11.44 -0.78 -11.16
CA ILE A 21 -12.44 -1.84 -11.30
C ILE A 21 -13.70 -1.40 -10.52
N GLY A 22 -14.45 -0.48 -11.13
CA GLY A 22 -15.51 0.28 -10.46
C GLY A 22 -16.83 -0.46 -10.22
N ALA A 23 -17.07 -1.57 -10.91
CA ALA A 23 -18.31 -2.34 -10.79
C ALA A 23 -18.05 -3.85 -10.70
N TYR A 24 -18.87 -4.56 -9.93
CA TYR A 24 -18.70 -6.00 -9.69
C TYR A 24 -18.77 -6.83 -10.97
N ASP A 25 -19.61 -6.42 -11.93
CA ASP A 25 -19.73 -7.04 -13.25
C ASP A 25 -18.53 -6.79 -14.16
N MET A 26 -17.58 -5.94 -13.76
CA MET A 26 -16.30 -5.81 -14.43
C MET A 26 -15.38 -7.00 -14.19
N ILE A 27 -15.69 -7.89 -13.25
CA ILE A 27 -14.94 -9.13 -13.05
C ILE A 27 -15.85 -10.28 -13.45
N GLN A 28 -15.50 -10.98 -14.52
CA GLN A 28 -16.25 -12.17 -14.97
C GLN A 28 -15.80 -13.41 -14.22
N ASP A 29 -14.50 -13.56 -14.02
CA ASP A 29 -13.89 -14.67 -13.30
C ASP A 29 -12.62 -14.19 -12.58
N ALA A 30 -12.34 -14.79 -11.44
CA ALA A 30 -11.13 -14.53 -10.67
C ALA A 30 -10.70 -15.78 -9.89
N ASP A 31 -9.50 -16.27 -10.18
CA ASP A 31 -8.89 -17.40 -9.47
C ASP A 31 -7.53 -17.00 -8.90
N LEU A 32 -7.44 -16.98 -7.57
CA LEU A 32 -6.22 -16.70 -6.83
C LEU A 32 -5.67 -18.01 -6.26
N SER A 33 -4.46 -18.36 -6.68
CA SER A 33 -3.74 -19.52 -6.18
C SER A 33 -2.42 -19.12 -5.54
N GLY A 34 -2.01 -19.87 -4.52
CA GLY A 34 -0.82 -19.61 -3.73
C GLY A 34 -0.45 -20.79 -2.86
N GLY A 35 0.64 -20.65 -2.11
CA GLY A 35 1.10 -21.72 -1.23
C GLY A 35 2.26 -21.28 -0.34
N PHE A 36 2.91 -22.27 0.26
CA PHE A 36 4.00 -22.07 1.18
C PHE A 36 5.23 -22.84 0.73
N LYS A 37 6.41 -22.27 0.99
CA LYS A 37 7.72 -22.84 0.67
C LYS A 37 7.99 -24.02 1.59
N THR A 38 7.58 -25.22 1.19
CA THR A 38 7.83 -26.46 1.92
C THR A 38 8.17 -27.60 0.98
N THR A 39 9.26 -28.31 1.28
CA THR A 39 9.62 -29.57 0.62
C THR A 39 9.59 -30.68 1.65
N THR A 40 8.88 -31.77 1.33
CA THR A 40 8.82 -32.96 2.17
C THR A 40 9.71 -34.07 1.61
N GLN A 41 10.24 -34.92 2.50
CA GLN A 41 10.96 -36.14 2.12
C GLN A 41 10.22 -37.35 2.68
N ALA A 42 9.94 -38.33 1.82
CA ALA A 42 9.22 -39.53 2.19
C ALA A 42 10.08 -40.44 3.08
N PHE A 43 9.47 -41.01 4.13
CA PHE A 43 10.12 -42.06 4.90
C PHE A 43 10.16 -43.37 4.12
N SER A 44 11.32 -44.01 4.03
CA SER A 44 11.45 -45.31 3.39
C SER A 44 10.75 -46.44 4.17
N PHE A 45 10.57 -46.27 5.48
CA PHE A 45 9.92 -47.26 6.36
C PHE A 45 9.12 -46.53 7.45
N GLY A 46 7.85 -46.20 7.17
CA GLY A 46 6.96 -45.54 8.12
C GLY A 46 5.78 -44.84 7.44
N HIS A 47 4.89 -44.24 8.24
CA HIS A 47 3.82 -43.39 7.72
C HIS A 47 4.28 -41.93 7.67
N GLY A 48 3.90 -41.23 6.59
CA GLY A 48 4.11 -39.79 6.45
C GLY A 48 5.44 -39.39 5.80
N SER A 49 5.78 -38.11 5.93
CA SER A 49 7.00 -37.51 5.39
C SER A 49 7.61 -36.57 6.42
N TYR A 50 8.93 -36.41 6.40
CA TYR A 50 9.61 -35.40 7.21
C TYR A 50 9.70 -34.07 6.46
N THR A 51 9.64 -32.96 7.20
CA THR A 51 9.91 -31.60 6.72
C THR A 51 10.91 -30.92 7.65
N ASN A 52 11.87 -30.19 7.10
CA ASN A 52 12.85 -29.42 7.87
C ASN A 52 12.31 -28.02 8.20
N ALA A 53 11.24 -27.97 9.01
CA ALA A 53 10.70 -26.72 9.51
C ALA A 53 11.51 -26.23 10.72
N LYS A 54 12.25 -25.13 10.56
CA LYS A 54 13.00 -24.49 11.65
C LYS A 54 12.18 -23.46 12.43
N GLN A 55 11.08 -23.00 11.87
CA GLN A 55 10.19 -21.99 12.45
C GLN A 55 8.76 -22.52 12.49
N ILE A 56 7.95 -21.96 13.38
CA ILE A 56 6.53 -22.30 13.53
C ILE A 56 5.74 -21.89 12.29
N GLN A 57 6.20 -20.85 11.58
CA GLN A 57 5.55 -20.29 10.41
C GLN A 57 6.29 -20.66 9.12
N GLN A 58 5.53 -20.92 8.05
CA GLN A 58 6.07 -21.16 6.71
C GLN A 58 6.16 -19.85 5.93
N TYR A 59 7.14 -19.75 5.05
CA TYR A 59 7.27 -18.62 4.13
C TYR A 59 6.31 -18.78 2.94
N SER A 60 5.67 -17.69 2.51
CA SER A 60 4.80 -17.70 1.33
C SER A 60 5.58 -17.93 0.03
N THR A 61 4.96 -18.60 -0.94
CA THR A 61 5.38 -18.58 -2.36
C THR A 61 4.68 -17.46 -3.09
N GLU A 62 5.16 -17.09 -4.28
CA GLU A 62 4.40 -16.23 -5.19
C GLU A 62 2.95 -16.71 -5.35
N GLN A 63 2.04 -15.76 -5.51
CA GLN A 63 0.64 -16.04 -5.84
C GLN A 63 0.39 -15.74 -7.32
N LYS A 64 -0.51 -16.50 -7.92
CA LYS A 64 -0.96 -16.31 -9.31
C LYS A 64 -2.44 -15.97 -9.31
N LEU A 65 -2.80 -14.90 -10.00
CA LEU A 65 -4.18 -14.46 -10.14
C LEU A 65 -4.56 -14.43 -11.61
N ALA A 66 -5.49 -15.30 -12.01
CA ALA A 66 -6.18 -15.21 -13.30
C ALA A 66 -7.43 -14.34 -13.11
N LEU A 67 -7.59 -13.30 -13.93
CA LEU A 67 -8.66 -12.32 -13.81
C LEU A 67 -9.21 -11.96 -15.20
N THR A 68 -10.50 -12.12 -15.41
CA THR A 68 -11.17 -11.64 -16.63
C THR A 68 -11.84 -10.29 -16.35
N LEU A 69 -11.31 -9.22 -16.93
CA LEU A 69 -11.88 -7.88 -16.84
C LEU A 69 -12.88 -7.62 -17.97
N LYS A 70 -14.12 -7.27 -17.62
CA LYS A 70 -15.15 -6.76 -18.52
C LYS A 70 -15.20 -5.24 -18.41
N ILE A 71 -14.93 -4.54 -19.49
CA ILE A 71 -14.86 -3.08 -19.51
C ILE A 71 -16.00 -2.54 -20.36
N ASN A 72 -16.74 -1.59 -19.80
CA ASN A 72 -17.86 -0.93 -20.47
C ASN A 72 -17.45 0.46 -20.96
N TYR A 73 -17.37 0.62 -22.28
CA TYR A 73 -17.03 1.90 -22.92
C TYR A 73 -18.07 3.00 -22.69
N SER A 74 -19.29 2.68 -22.25
CA SER A 74 -20.31 3.71 -21.98
C SER A 74 -19.93 4.63 -20.82
N MET A 75 -18.96 4.25 -19.99
CA MET A 75 -18.48 5.04 -18.86
C MET A 75 -17.51 6.17 -19.26
N PHE A 76 -17.00 6.15 -20.49
CA PHE A 76 -16.00 7.11 -20.98
C PHE A 76 -16.60 8.08 -22.00
N SER A 77 -16.05 9.30 -22.09
CA SER A 77 -16.35 10.23 -23.19
C SER A 77 -15.79 9.70 -24.51
N MET A 78 -16.30 10.17 -25.66
CA MET A 78 -15.85 9.68 -26.97
C MET A 78 -14.34 9.84 -27.18
N ASP A 79 -13.78 10.98 -26.77
CA ASP A 79 -12.36 11.32 -26.92
C ASP A 79 -11.45 10.42 -26.06
N GLN A 80 -11.97 9.89 -24.94
CA GLN A 80 -11.24 8.93 -24.10
C GLN A 80 -11.32 7.51 -24.65
N LYS A 81 -12.44 7.13 -25.28
CA LYS A 81 -12.65 5.73 -25.74
C LYS A 81 -11.56 5.27 -26.70
N GLN A 82 -11.04 6.17 -27.55
CA GLN A 82 -9.99 5.84 -28.50
C GLN A 82 -8.65 5.51 -27.83
N PHE A 83 -8.30 6.23 -26.75
CA PHE A 83 -7.04 6.04 -26.03
C PHE A 83 -7.12 5.02 -24.91
N TYR A 84 -8.32 4.58 -24.52
CA TYR A 84 -8.48 3.69 -23.37
C TYR A 84 -7.70 2.37 -23.50
N LYS A 85 -7.62 1.81 -24.71
CA LYS A 85 -6.83 0.60 -24.97
C LYS A 85 -5.34 0.84 -24.73
N GLU A 86 -4.81 1.97 -25.20
CA GLU A 86 -3.41 2.35 -25.02
C GLU A 86 -3.10 2.65 -23.56
N PHE A 87 -3.98 3.39 -22.88
CA PHE A 87 -3.92 3.61 -21.45
C PHE A 87 -3.89 2.29 -20.67
N LEU A 88 -4.83 1.38 -20.95
CA LEU A 88 -4.90 0.08 -20.31
C LEU A 88 -3.58 -0.68 -20.46
N TYR A 89 -3.04 -0.81 -21.68
CA TYR A 89 -1.77 -1.49 -21.88
C TYR A 89 -0.58 -0.77 -21.26
N SER A 90 -0.57 0.56 -21.26
CA SER A 90 0.47 1.34 -20.60
C SER A 90 0.52 1.03 -19.10
N GLU A 91 -0.62 0.84 -18.46
CA GLU A 91 -0.69 0.49 -17.04
C GLU A 91 -0.40 -1.00 -16.80
N LEU A 92 -0.92 -1.91 -17.64
CA LEU A 92 -0.66 -3.35 -17.53
C LEU A 92 0.84 -3.70 -17.73
N SER A 93 1.58 -2.89 -18.50
CA SER A 93 3.01 -3.10 -18.74
C SER A 93 3.93 -2.81 -17.55
N LYS A 94 3.39 -2.18 -16.48
CA LYS A 94 4.17 -1.71 -15.34
C LYS A 94 3.89 -2.55 -14.10
N ILE A 95 4.90 -2.69 -13.24
CA ILE A 95 4.72 -3.23 -11.89
C ILE A 95 3.95 -2.20 -11.05
N GLY A 96 3.07 -2.64 -10.16
CA GLY A 96 2.32 -1.74 -9.30
C GLY A 96 1.52 -2.42 -8.20
N LYS A 97 0.68 -1.64 -7.53
CA LYS A 97 -0.21 -2.15 -6.47
C LYS A 97 -1.51 -2.64 -7.08
N LEU A 98 -1.87 -3.88 -6.75
CA LEU A 98 -3.21 -4.41 -6.91
C LEU A 98 -3.96 -4.24 -5.59
N TRP A 99 -5.07 -3.54 -5.63
CA TRP A 99 -5.92 -3.26 -4.48
C TRP A 99 -7.13 -4.18 -4.47
N ALA A 100 -7.49 -4.67 -3.29
CA ALA A 100 -8.69 -5.45 -3.07
C ALA A 100 -9.38 -5.03 -1.76
N ILE A 101 -10.62 -5.45 -1.58
CA ILE A 101 -11.33 -5.40 -0.29
C ILE A 101 -11.62 -6.83 0.17
N GLU A 102 -11.33 -7.10 1.44
CA GLU A 102 -11.61 -8.37 2.10
C GLU A 102 -11.97 -8.09 3.55
N ASN A 103 -12.99 -8.76 4.09
CA ASN A 103 -13.42 -8.58 5.50
C ASN A 103 -13.60 -7.10 5.90
N ARG A 104 -14.14 -6.28 4.98
CA ARG A 104 -14.36 -4.83 5.12
C ARG A 104 -13.10 -3.97 5.26
N ARG A 105 -11.92 -4.52 4.92
CA ARG A 105 -10.66 -3.80 4.93
C ARG A 105 -10.10 -3.74 3.52
N ILE A 106 -9.59 -2.56 3.16
CA ILE A 106 -8.82 -2.41 1.93
C ILE A 106 -7.44 -3.01 2.17
N ILE A 107 -7.05 -3.88 1.25
CA ILE A 107 -5.78 -4.57 1.23
C ILE A 107 -5.10 -4.33 -0.11
N TRP A 108 -3.79 -4.54 -0.17
CA TRP A 108 -3.03 -4.38 -1.40
C TRP A 108 -1.87 -5.36 -1.47
N THR A 109 -1.37 -5.60 -2.66
CA THR A 109 -0.19 -6.44 -2.91
C THR A 109 0.54 -5.88 -4.12
N TYR A 110 1.85 -6.12 -4.21
CA TYR A 110 2.58 -5.82 -5.43
C TYR A 110 2.32 -6.90 -6.48
N ALA A 111 1.95 -6.46 -7.68
CA ALA A 111 1.63 -7.33 -8.78
C ALA A 111 2.16 -6.77 -10.12
N PHE A 112 2.33 -7.66 -11.08
CA PHE A 112 2.55 -7.34 -12.48
C PHE A 112 1.84 -8.36 -13.37
N VAL A 113 1.55 -7.98 -14.61
CA VAL A 113 0.88 -8.85 -15.57
C VAL A 113 1.93 -9.70 -16.29
N GLU A 114 1.82 -11.01 -16.20
CA GLU A 114 2.66 -11.98 -16.93
C GLU A 114 2.16 -12.13 -18.38
N SER A 115 0.84 -12.23 -18.56
CA SER A 115 0.23 -12.37 -19.88
C SER A 115 -1.17 -11.77 -19.90
N PHE A 116 -1.59 -11.33 -21.08
CA PHE A 116 -2.96 -10.87 -21.33
C PHE A 116 -3.49 -11.41 -22.67
N SER A 117 -4.80 -11.57 -22.80
CA SER A 117 -5.44 -11.93 -24.08
C SER A 117 -5.70 -10.69 -24.96
N GLU A 118 -5.90 -10.90 -26.26
CA GLU A 118 -6.44 -9.81 -27.10
C GLU A 118 -7.87 -9.47 -26.66
N PRO A 119 -8.26 -8.17 -26.62
CA PRO A 119 -9.60 -7.77 -26.24
C PRO A 119 -10.65 -8.42 -27.13
N TYR A 120 -11.59 -9.13 -26.53
CA TYR A 120 -12.69 -9.79 -27.24
C TYR A 120 -14.03 -9.24 -26.76
N SER A 121 -15.00 -9.12 -27.66
CA SER A 121 -16.32 -8.59 -27.33
C SER A 121 -17.35 -9.71 -27.33
N ILE A 122 -18.05 -9.88 -26.20
CA ILE A 122 -19.23 -10.74 -26.10
C ILE A 122 -20.52 -9.90 -26.26
N GLU A 123 -20.46 -8.57 -26.03
CA GLU A 123 -21.62 -7.67 -26.01
C GLU A 123 -21.31 -6.24 -26.51
N LYS A 124 -22.30 -5.55 -27.08
CA LYS A 124 -22.17 -4.19 -27.63
C LYS A 124 -21.67 -3.19 -26.58
N ASN A 125 -20.70 -2.34 -26.95
CA ASN A 125 -20.03 -1.34 -26.09
C ASN A 125 -19.22 -1.91 -24.92
N THR A 126 -18.96 -3.22 -24.92
CA THR A 126 -18.08 -3.83 -23.91
C THR A 126 -17.00 -4.66 -24.58
N PHE A 127 -15.86 -4.78 -23.91
CA PHE A 127 -14.85 -5.77 -24.23
C PHE A 127 -14.41 -6.49 -22.96
N SER A 128 -13.89 -7.69 -23.16
CA SER A 128 -13.31 -8.52 -22.11
C SER A 128 -11.85 -8.73 -22.41
N VAL A 129 -11.03 -8.81 -21.37
CA VAL A 129 -9.61 -9.14 -21.46
C VAL A 129 -9.26 -10.05 -20.29
N ASP A 130 -8.55 -11.14 -20.59
CA ASP A 130 -8.03 -12.05 -19.58
C ASP A 130 -6.64 -11.59 -19.19
N LEU A 131 -6.39 -11.51 -17.90
CA LEU A 131 -5.15 -11.05 -17.31
C LEU A 131 -4.63 -12.11 -16.34
N ASN A 132 -3.37 -12.48 -16.50
CA ASN A 132 -2.66 -13.31 -15.53
C ASN A 132 -1.66 -12.46 -14.78
N PHE A 133 -1.90 -12.25 -13.49
CA PHE A 133 -1.03 -11.51 -12.59
C PHE A 133 -0.13 -12.46 -11.82
N ILE A 134 1.11 -12.00 -11.59
CA ILE A 134 2.03 -12.57 -10.61
C ILE A 134 2.15 -11.60 -9.44
N LEU A 135 1.88 -12.10 -8.24
CA LEU A 135 2.02 -11.40 -6.98
C LEU A 135 3.29 -11.94 -6.31
N TYR A 136 4.43 -11.30 -6.57
CA TYR A 136 5.75 -11.88 -6.31
C TYR A 136 6.08 -12.04 -4.82
N GLU A 137 5.48 -11.21 -3.95
CA GLU A 137 5.66 -11.36 -2.49
C GLU A 137 4.82 -12.50 -1.93
N GLY A 138 3.74 -12.88 -2.63
CA GLY A 138 2.84 -13.94 -2.19
C GLY A 138 2.01 -13.60 -0.96
N ILE A 139 1.94 -12.31 -0.59
CA ILE A 139 1.29 -11.80 0.60
C ILE A 139 0.48 -10.54 0.27
N TRP A 140 -0.45 -10.19 1.15
CA TRP A 140 -1.25 -8.98 1.07
C TRP A 140 -0.98 -8.09 2.28
N HIS A 141 -1.17 -6.79 2.13
CA HIS A 141 -0.90 -5.78 3.14
C HIS A 141 -2.19 -5.02 3.44
N TYR A 142 -2.43 -4.70 4.70
CA TYR A 142 -3.49 -3.75 5.04
C TYR A 142 -3.13 -2.34 4.55
N ALA A 143 -4.11 -1.63 3.98
CA ALA A 143 -3.92 -0.25 3.56
C ALA A 143 -3.64 0.68 4.77
N ASP A 144 -2.67 1.59 4.62
CA ASP A 144 -2.43 2.62 5.63
C ASP A 144 -3.53 3.69 5.51
N GLU A 145 -4.38 3.76 6.54
CA GLU A 145 -5.57 4.63 6.60
C GLU A 145 -5.24 6.12 6.43
N LYS A 146 -4.02 6.55 6.74
CA LYS A 146 -3.59 7.94 6.68
C LYS A 146 -2.85 8.30 5.40
N LYS A 147 -2.43 7.30 4.62
CA LYS A 147 -1.74 7.47 3.33
C LYS A 147 -2.61 7.11 2.13
N THR A 148 -3.71 6.41 2.37
CA THR A 148 -4.64 5.95 1.34
C THR A 148 -5.84 6.87 1.30
N PHE A 149 -6.16 7.39 0.11
CA PHE A 149 -7.25 8.31 -0.15
C PHE A 149 -8.20 7.72 -1.19
N LEU A 150 -9.47 8.09 -1.08
CA LEU A 150 -10.56 7.61 -1.92
C LEU A 150 -11.32 8.80 -2.48
N LYS A 151 -11.12 9.04 -3.77
CA LYS A 151 -11.85 10.06 -4.53
C LYS A 151 -12.90 9.38 -5.39
N PRO A 152 -14.13 9.91 -5.48
CA PRO A 152 -15.07 9.44 -6.50
C PRO A 152 -14.37 9.46 -7.86
N TYR A 153 -14.41 8.31 -8.52
CA TYR A 153 -13.88 8.12 -9.86
C TYR A 153 -14.89 8.74 -10.82
N ASP A 154 -14.69 10.03 -11.09
CA ASP A 154 -15.12 10.61 -12.35
C ASP A 154 -14.00 10.29 -13.33
N ALA A 155 -14.32 9.80 -14.53
CA ALA A 155 -13.32 9.61 -15.58
C ALA A 155 -12.87 11.00 -16.07
N CYS A 156 -12.13 11.73 -15.24
CA CYS A 156 -11.28 12.83 -15.70
C CYS A 156 -10.49 12.32 -16.91
N SER A 157 -10.29 13.17 -17.91
CA SER A 157 -9.59 12.79 -19.14
C SER A 157 -8.19 12.30 -18.81
N PHE A 158 -8.03 10.98 -18.65
CA PHE A 158 -6.72 10.34 -18.57
C PHE A 158 -5.92 10.67 -19.82
N ALA A 159 -6.60 10.94 -20.95
CA ALA A 159 -5.97 11.44 -22.16
C ALA A 159 -5.30 12.81 -21.95
N ASP A 160 -5.97 13.74 -21.27
CA ASP A 160 -5.41 15.07 -20.99
C ASP A 160 -4.32 15.01 -19.90
N CYS A 161 -4.45 14.09 -18.93
CA CYS A 161 -3.52 13.93 -17.81
C CYS A 161 -2.22 13.21 -18.18
N LEU A 162 -2.29 12.28 -19.14
CA LEU A 162 -1.16 11.44 -19.57
C LEU A 162 -0.63 11.85 -20.95
N GLU A 163 -1.06 13.02 -21.45
CA GLU A 163 -0.64 13.59 -22.74
C GLU A 163 -0.86 12.64 -23.92
N PHE A 164 -1.97 11.88 -23.92
CA PHE A 164 -2.38 11.15 -25.12
C PHE A 164 -2.92 12.16 -26.14
N GLU A 165 -2.06 12.58 -27.06
CA GLU A 165 -2.43 13.42 -28.19
C GLU A 165 -2.86 12.54 -29.38
N GLU A 166 -3.91 12.96 -30.10
CA GLU A 166 -4.12 12.44 -31.45
C GLU A 166 -2.89 12.82 -32.28
N ILE A 167 -2.18 11.84 -32.84
CA ILE A 167 -1.24 12.13 -33.92
C ILE A 167 -2.11 12.62 -35.06
N ASP A 168 -2.13 13.93 -35.25
CA ASP A 168 -2.90 14.62 -36.27
C ASP A 168 -2.36 14.16 -37.65
N THR A 169 -2.85 13.03 -38.16
CA THR A 169 -2.48 12.49 -39.47
C THR A 169 -3.00 13.34 -40.64
N CYS A 170 -3.55 14.52 -40.34
CA CYS A 170 -3.96 15.54 -41.29
C CYS A 170 -2.98 16.71 -41.30
N GLN A 171 -1.69 16.44 -41.50
CA GLN A 171 -0.70 17.45 -41.90
C GLN A 171 -0.15 17.23 -43.30
N ASP A 172 -1.00 16.74 -44.21
CA ASP A 172 -0.87 16.96 -45.64
C ASP A 172 -2.18 17.57 -46.13
N ASP A 173 -2.33 18.89 -46.00
CA ASP A 173 -2.94 19.76 -47.02
C ASP A 173 -3.24 21.17 -46.47
N ILE A 174 -2.33 22.07 -46.86
CA ILE A 174 -2.60 23.40 -47.40
C ILE A 174 -4.12 23.63 -47.71
N TYR A 175 -4.74 24.57 -46.97
CA TYR A 175 -6.12 25.07 -47.11
C TYR A 175 -7.29 24.17 -46.66
N GLY A 176 -7.65 24.32 -45.38
CA GLY A 176 -8.98 24.85 -45.04
C GLY A 176 -10.03 23.87 -44.49
N CYS A 177 -10.18 23.83 -43.16
CA CYS A 177 -11.52 23.75 -42.53
C CYS A 177 -11.55 24.10 -41.02
N CYS A 178 -10.88 25.17 -40.57
CA CYS A 178 -11.04 25.71 -39.20
C CYS A 178 -11.75 27.07 -39.17
N ILE A 179 -12.94 27.18 -39.80
CA ILE A 179 -13.76 28.41 -39.78
C ILE A 179 -15.11 28.22 -39.03
N SER A 180 -15.37 27.07 -38.40
CA SER A 180 -16.61 26.86 -37.63
C SER A 180 -16.47 26.95 -36.10
N CYS A 181 -15.27 26.82 -35.52
CA CYS A 181 -15.12 26.86 -34.06
C CYS A 181 -14.81 28.26 -33.47
N GLN A 182 -14.60 29.30 -34.29
CA GLN A 182 -14.41 30.67 -33.80
C GLN A 182 -15.72 31.45 -33.58
N LYS A 183 -16.89 30.90 -33.91
CA LYS A 183 -18.16 31.66 -33.84
C LYS A 183 -18.93 31.55 -32.53
N ASN A 184 -18.54 30.68 -31.62
CA ASN A 184 -19.18 30.62 -30.30
C ASN A 184 -18.14 30.97 -29.23
N ASN A 185 -18.22 32.21 -28.74
CA ASN A 185 -17.57 32.73 -27.54
C ASN A 185 -18.04 31.97 -26.27
N ILE A 186 -17.89 30.65 -26.23
CA ILE A 186 -18.01 29.87 -25.01
C ILE A 186 -16.67 29.99 -24.32
N LYS A 187 -16.62 30.88 -23.33
CA LYS A 187 -15.53 30.94 -22.37
C LYS A 187 -15.45 29.56 -21.69
N HIS A 188 -14.56 28.68 -22.15
CA HIS A 188 -14.08 27.55 -21.33
C HIS A 188 -13.21 28.13 -20.22
N LYS A 189 -13.84 28.78 -19.24
CA LYS A 189 -13.20 29.24 -18.00
C LYS A 189 -13.28 28.17 -16.90
N ASP A 190 -13.95 27.04 -17.14
CA ASP A 190 -14.17 25.98 -16.16
C ASP A 190 -13.51 24.64 -16.51
N CYS A 191 -12.71 24.57 -17.57
CA CYS A 191 -11.77 23.45 -17.75
C CYS A 191 -10.40 23.88 -17.25
N GLN A 192 -10.23 23.88 -15.93
CA GLN A 192 -8.89 23.78 -15.37
C GLN A 192 -8.29 22.48 -15.89
N LYS A 193 -7.16 22.57 -16.60
CA LYS A 193 -6.31 21.42 -16.89
C LYS A 193 -6.19 20.62 -15.60
N CYS A 194 -6.61 19.35 -15.62
CA CYS A 194 -6.50 18.47 -14.48
C CYS A 194 -4.99 18.32 -14.17
N SER A 195 -4.45 19.13 -13.27
CA SER A 195 -3.19 18.77 -12.62
C SER A 195 -3.49 17.50 -11.84
N CYS A 196 -2.96 16.38 -12.29
CA CYS A 196 -3.26 15.02 -11.85
C CYS A 196 -3.42 14.90 -10.32
N GLU A 197 -4.66 15.12 -9.86
CA GLU A 197 -5.40 14.82 -8.62
C GLU A 197 -4.73 14.87 -7.23
N CYS A 198 -3.41 15.10 -7.12
CA CYS A 198 -2.70 15.09 -5.84
C CYS A 198 -2.91 16.38 -5.02
N ASP A 199 -3.20 17.51 -5.67
CA ASP A 199 -3.27 18.80 -5.01
C ASP A 199 -4.57 18.98 -4.19
N PHE A 200 -5.65 18.29 -4.55
CA PHE A 200 -6.99 18.44 -3.96
C PHE A 200 -7.42 17.34 -2.99
N LEU A 201 -6.49 16.51 -2.50
CA LEU A 201 -6.78 15.50 -1.49
C LEU A 201 -7.01 16.14 -0.11
N THR A 202 -8.15 15.85 0.53
CA THR A 202 -8.48 16.36 1.88
C THR A 202 -8.52 15.25 2.92
N LYS A 203 -8.73 15.61 4.20
CA LYS A 203 -8.88 14.61 5.29
C LYS A 203 -10.12 13.76 5.09
N GLU A 204 -11.17 14.36 4.56
CA GLU A 204 -12.45 13.72 4.28
C GLU A 204 -12.32 12.65 3.21
N ASP A 205 -11.32 12.73 2.33
CA ASP A 205 -11.04 11.69 1.33
C ASP A 205 -10.20 10.54 1.88
N SER A 206 -9.59 10.69 3.06
CA SER A 206 -8.74 9.64 3.61
C SER A 206 -9.53 8.39 3.98
N LEU A 207 -8.87 7.24 3.85
CA LEU A 207 -9.43 5.96 4.29
C LEU A 207 -9.78 5.98 5.79
N CYS A 208 -8.99 6.69 6.61
CA CYS A 208 -9.27 6.90 8.04
C CYS A 208 -10.67 7.49 8.31
N VAL A 209 -11.19 8.34 7.42
CA VAL A 209 -12.51 8.96 7.56
C VAL A 209 -13.56 8.15 6.78
N LYS A 210 -13.26 7.76 5.54
CA LYS A 210 -14.21 7.08 4.63
C LYS A 210 -14.41 5.60 4.89
N GLN A 211 -13.65 4.94 5.78
CA GLN A 211 -13.79 3.50 6.06
C GLN A 211 -15.26 3.07 6.26
N LYS A 212 -16.02 3.85 7.02
CA LYS A 212 -17.43 3.59 7.33
C LYS A 212 -18.39 3.83 6.16
N ASP A 213 -18.00 4.70 5.23
CA ASP A 213 -18.80 5.03 4.05
C ASP A 213 -18.54 4.02 2.92
N ILE A 214 -17.31 3.53 2.77
CA ILE A 214 -16.98 2.37 1.91
C ILE A 214 -17.83 1.17 2.32
N GLU A 215 -17.96 0.92 3.64
CA GLU A 215 -18.80 -0.17 4.14
C GLU A 215 -20.27 -0.03 3.70
N LYS A 216 -20.76 1.20 3.55
CA LYS A 216 -22.14 1.45 3.11
C LYS A 216 -22.28 1.45 1.60
N ASP A 217 -21.38 2.09 0.86
CA ASP A 217 -21.52 2.29 -0.58
C ASP A 217 -21.08 1.04 -1.36
N TYR A 218 -19.91 0.49 -1.02
CA TYR A 218 -19.30 -0.59 -1.78
C TYR A 218 -20.06 -1.92 -1.62
N TRP A 219 -20.59 -2.20 -0.42
CA TRP A 219 -21.39 -3.40 -0.13
C TRP A 219 -22.87 -3.26 -0.47
N LYS A 220 -23.42 -2.04 -0.52
CA LYS A 220 -24.85 -1.84 -0.86
C LYS A 220 -25.11 -1.84 -2.35
N TYR A 221 -24.19 -1.29 -3.15
CA TYR A 221 -24.43 -1.06 -4.58
C TYR A 221 -23.66 -2.00 -5.50
N CYS A 222 -22.78 -2.86 -4.97
CA CYS A 222 -21.87 -3.69 -5.78
C CYS A 222 -21.09 -2.90 -6.84
N SER A 223 -21.05 -1.57 -6.71
CA SER A 223 -20.53 -0.61 -7.67
C SER A 223 -20.27 0.66 -6.89
N GLY A 224 -19.17 1.31 -7.19
CA GLY A 224 -18.69 2.43 -6.39
C GLY A 224 -17.34 2.82 -6.93
N GLY A 225 -17.37 3.61 -8.00
CA GLY A 225 -16.18 4.17 -8.63
C GLY A 225 -15.50 5.10 -7.66
N TYR A 226 -14.55 4.57 -6.90
CA TYR A 226 -13.57 5.37 -6.19
C TYR A 226 -12.20 5.03 -6.76
N GLN A 227 -11.40 6.04 -7.04
CA GLN A 227 -9.98 5.87 -7.30
C GLN A 227 -9.24 5.86 -5.96
N ILE A 228 -8.40 4.85 -5.79
CA ILE A 228 -7.53 4.68 -4.65
C ILE A 228 -6.21 5.40 -4.95
N ILE A 229 -5.87 6.38 -4.14
CA ILE A 229 -4.63 7.15 -4.28
C ILE A 229 -3.77 6.93 -3.04
N TYR A 230 -2.54 6.46 -3.23
CA TYR A 230 -1.57 6.28 -2.14
C TYR A 230 -0.55 7.42 -2.17
N ASN A 231 -0.58 8.31 -1.17
CA ASN A 231 0.30 9.47 -1.10
C ASN A 231 0.82 9.74 0.32
N CYS A 232 2.08 9.38 0.57
CA CYS A 232 2.76 9.59 1.85
C CYS A 232 2.89 11.07 2.22
N ASN A 233 3.27 11.92 1.25
CA ASN A 233 3.56 13.33 1.48
C ASN A 233 2.30 14.10 1.87
N LYS A 234 1.19 13.82 1.19
CA LYS A 234 -0.11 14.40 1.54
C LYS A 234 -0.58 13.92 2.91
N GLY A 235 -0.41 12.63 3.22
CA GLY A 235 -0.67 12.11 4.56
C GLY A 235 0.10 12.86 5.65
N ARG A 236 1.41 13.09 5.45
CA ARG A 236 2.25 13.85 6.39
C ARG A 236 1.76 15.29 6.55
N HIS A 237 1.41 15.97 5.46
CA HIS A 237 0.88 17.34 5.51
C HIS A 237 -0.45 17.43 6.28
N LEU A 238 -1.37 16.48 6.09
CA LEU A 238 -2.70 16.52 6.71
C LEU A 238 -2.68 16.11 8.18
N TRP A 239 -1.91 15.09 8.54
CA TRP A 239 -1.93 14.48 9.88
C TRP A 239 -0.78 14.94 10.79
N GLY A 240 0.27 15.51 10.22
CA GLY A 240 1.53 15.80 10.90
C GLY A 240 2.45 14.58 10.96
N TYR A 241 3.76 14.82 11.08
CA TYR A 241 4.81 13.80 11.04
C TYR A 241 4.64 12.73 12.13
N SER A 242 4.47 13.14 13.40
CA SER A 242 4.36 12.21 14.54
C SER A 242 3.21 11.22 14.45
N LYS A 243 2.10 11.59 13.80
CA LYS A 243 0.95 10.68 13.58
C LYS A 243 1.20 9.63 12.50
N MET A 244 2.25 9.78 11.70
CA MET A 244 2.63 8.86 10.63
C MET A 244 3.61 7.78 11.09
N LEU A 245 4.24 7.97 12.26
CA LEU A 245 5.26 7.10 12.84
C LEU A 245 4.70 5.83 13.52
N GLY A 246 3.38 5.65 13.52
CA GLY A 246 2.73 4.44 14.03
C GLY A 246 2.31 4.52 15.49
N THR A 247 2.48 3.43 16.22
CA THR A 247 2.05 3.28 17.62
C THR A 247 3.04 3.99 18.55
N LYS A 248 2.54 4.97 19.32
CA LYS A 248 3.33 5.78 20.25
C LYS A 248 3.33 5.16 21.67
N ILE A 249 4.50 5.00 22.26
CA ILE A 249 4.73 4.56 23.64
C ILE A 249 5.70 5.57 24.27
N CYS A 250 5.34 6.18 25.39
CA CYS A 250 6.21 7.15 26.08
C CYS A 250 6.54 6.70 27.48
N LYS A 251 7.55 7.34 28.08
CA LYS A 251 7.79 7.27 29.51
C LYS A 251 6.50 7.56 30.28
N LYS A 252 6.23 6.75 31.31
CA LYS A 252 5.07 6.97 32.19
C LYS A 252 5.35 8.11 33.15
N GLU A 253 6.54 8.10 33.75
CA GLU A 253 7.05 9.19 34.58
C GLU A 253 8.35 9.75 33.97
N LEU A 254 8.56 11.05 34.05
CA LEU A 254 9.75 11.71 33.47
C LEU A 254 11.06 11.19 34.07
N CYS A 255 11.02 10.82 35.35
CA CYS A 255 12.17 10.29 36.08
C CYS A 255 12.45 8.81 35.80
N ASP A 256 11.60 8.11 35.03
CA ASP A 256 11.90 6.74 34.61
C ASP A 256 13.07 6.75 33.62
N ASN A 257 14.01 5.82 33.82
CA ASN A 257 15.15 5.61 32.92
C ASN A 257 14.78 4.68 31.75
N TYR A 258 13.49 4.49 31.49
CA TYR A 258 13.03 3.57 30.46
C TYR A 258 11.67 3.96 29.88
N VAL A 259 11.43 3.56 28.63
CA VAL A 259 10.12 3.53 27.97
C VAL A 259 9.68 2.06 27.89
N ALA A 260 8.59 1.69 28.56
CA ALA A 260 8.06 0.33 28.51
C ALA A 260 6.59 0.31 28.10
N GLY A 261 6.25 -0.62 27.20
CA GLY A 261 4.88 -0.77 26.74
C GLY A 261 4.62 -2.06 25.98
N LYS A 262 3.34 -2.26 25.66
CA LYS A 262 2.89 -3.31 24.76
C LYS A 262 2.11 -2.66 23.62
N PHE A 263 2.27 -3.20 22.42
CA PHE A 263 1.45 -2.83 21.28
C PHE A 263 0.88 -4.09 20.62
N TYR A 264 -0.30 -3.95 20.04
CA TYR A 264 -0.98 -5.04 19.37
C TYR A 264 -0.75 -4.95 17.86
N SER A 265 -0.25 -6.02 17.24
CA SER A 265 -0.19 -6.15 15.79
C SER A 265 -1.23 -7.16 15.31
N ASN A 266 -1.98 -6.77 14.28
CA ASN A 266 -2.96 -7.63 13.61
C ASN A 266 -2.39 -8.31 12.36
N THR A 267 -1.06 -8.31 12.18
CA THR A 267 -0.41 -9.07 11.10
C THR A 267 -0.70 -10.56 11.24
N VAL A 268 -0.96 -11.26 10.13
CA VAL A 268 -1.18 -12.72 10.11
C VAL A 268 0.15 -13.47 10.02
N LEU A 269 1.12 -12.89 9.30
CA LEU A 269 2.49 -13.39 9.21
C LEU A 269 3.42 -12.53 10.07
N GLU A 270 4.35 -13.18 10.77
CA GLU A 270 5.44 -12.50 11.46
C GLU A 270 6.22 -11.69 10.43
N THR A 271 6.43 -10.41 10.74
CA THR A 271 7.10 -9.47 9.85
C THR A 271 8.38 -8.96 10.49
N ASP A 272 9.45 -8.94 9.72
CA ASP A 272 10.68 -8.21 10.00
C ASP A 272 10.63 -6.79 9.43
N VAL A 273 9.63 -6.47 8.61
CA VAL A 273 9.44 -5.15 8.01
C VAL A 273 8.72 -4.21 9.00
N PHE A 274 9.51 -3.37 9.65
CA PHE A 274 9.04 -2.31 10.53
C PHE A 274 10.04 -1.15 10.60
N THR A 275 9.57 -0.02 11.13
CA THR A 275 10.40 1.14 11.49
C THR A 275 10.14 1.50 12.95
N MET A 276 11.19 1.85 13.69
CA MET A 276 11.10 2.34 15.06
C MET A 276 11.75 3.73 15.13
N THR A 277 11.04 4.70 15.70
CA THR A 277 11.56 6.06 15.91
C THR A 277 11.57 6.38 17.38
N ILE A 278 12.74 6.67 17.94
CA ILE A 278 12.89 7.15 19.32
C ILE A 278 13.07 8.67 19.24
N ILE A 279 12.21 9.42 19.94
CA ILE A 279 12.26 10.89 19.99
C ILE A 279 12.50 11.31 21.44
N GLY A 280 13.51 12.14 21.63
CA GLY A 280 13.95 12.67 22.92
C GLY A 280 15.40 12.30 23.21
N ARG A 281 15.90 12.76 24.36
CA ARG A 281 17.27 12.53 24.78
C ARG A 281 17.45 11.14 25.39
N VAL A 282 18.45 10.41 24.91
CA VAL A 282 18.82 9.07 25.38
C VAL A 282 20.34 8.91 25.47
N GLU A 283 20.80 8.15 26.45
CA GLU A 283 22.20 7.81 26.67
C GLU A 283 22.38 6.29 26.64
N ASP A 284 23.29 5.83 25.78
CA ASP A 284 23.61 4.42 25.59
C ASP A 284 22.36 3.50 25.54
N PRO A 285 21.32 3.82 24.75
CA PRO A 285 20.03 3.18 24.93
C PRO A 285 20.07 1.69 24.59
N VAL A 286 19.36 0.89 25.39
CA VAL A 286 19.16 -0.54 25.14
C VAL A 286 17.72 -0.79 24.73
N ILE A 287 17.54 -1.29 23.51
CA ILE A 287 16.24 -1.54 22.90
C ILE A 287 15.95 -3.02 22.96
N HIS A 288 14.88 -3.39 23.67
CA HIS A 288 14.33 -4.73 23.76
C HIS A 288 12.99 -4.79 23.04
N LEU A 289 12.88 -5.66 22.03
CA LEU A 289 11.61 -5.96 21.37
C LEU A 289 11.44 -7.49 21.29
N ASN A 290 10.34 -7.97 21.87
CA ASN A 290 10.00 -9.40 21.95
C ASN A 290 11.10 -10.32 22.53
N GLY A 291 12.01 -9.78 23.34
CA GLY A 291 13.11 -10.52 23.98
C GLY A 291 14.47 -10.36 23.32
N ASN A 292 14.54 -9.88 22.08
CA ASN A 292 15.80 -9.54 21.41
C ASN A 292 16.24 -8.13 21.81
N ALA A 293 17.54 -7.95 22.08
CA ALA A 293 18.10 -6.69 22.55
C ALA A 293 19.27 -6.17 21.69
N MET A 294 19.29 -4.86 21.47
CA MET A 294 20.38 -4.11 20.82
C MET A 294 20.70 -2.87 21.64
N ARG A 295 21.99 -2.58 21.84
CA ARG A 295 22.46 -1.34 22.47
C ARG A 295 23.05 -0.40 21.44
N LEU A 296 22.71 0.88 21.54
CA LEU A 296 23.34 1.95 20.79
C LEU A 296 24.32 2.66 21.71
N LYS A 297 25.59 2.81 21.33
CA LYS A 297 26.57 3.58 22.09
C LYS A 297 26.47 5.06 21.73
N GLY A 298 26.53 5.93 22.73
CA GLY A 298 26.53 7.39 22.56
C GLY A 298 25.35 8.08 23.25
N ILE A 299 25.38 9.41 23.19
CA ILE A 299 24.30 10.28 23.68
C ILE A 299 23.62 10.86 22.45
N TYR A 300 22.30 10.72 22.38
CA TYR A 300 21.49 11.17 21.26
C TYR A 300 20.38 12.06 21.79
N ASP A 301 20.38 13.32 21.38
CA ASP A 301 19.31 14.28 21.66
C ASP A 301 18.65 14.66 20.34
N GLY A 302 17.42 14.19 20.11
CA GLY A 302 16.74 14.32 18.82
C GLY A 302 15.96 13.06 18.44
N GLU A 303 16.13 12.63 17.19
CA GLU A 303 15.44 11.47 16.63
C GLU A 303 16.41 10.37 16.21
N LEU A 304 16.14 9.16 16.67
CA LEU A 304 16.77 7.93 16.18
C LEU A 304 15.75 7.14 15.35
N LEU A 305 16.04 6.90 14.07
CA LEU A 305 15.26 6.04 13.19
C LEU A 305 15.99 4.71 13.03
N ILE A 306 15.30 3.62 13.35
CA ILE A 306 15.80 2.26 13.26
C ILE A 306 14.97 1.53 12.20
N GLU A 307 15.66 0.99 11.20
CA GLU A 307 15.06 0.25 10.10
C GLU A 307 15.14 -1.26 10.30
N SER A 308 14.34 -1.99 9.52
CA SER A 308 14.18 -3.44 9.57
C SER A 308 15.50 -4.22 9.39
N ASN A 309 16.41 -3.67 8.59
CA ASN A 309 17.72 -4.24 8.31
C ASN A 309 18.74 -4.02 9.45
N GLY A 310 18.34 -3.33 10.53
CA GLY A 310 19.21 -2.98 11.66
C GLY A 310 20.00 -1.69 11.47
N ASP A 311 19.82 -0.98 10.35
CA ASP A 311 20.42 0.34 10.16
C ASP A 311 19.77 1.34 11.12
N VAL A 312 20.61 2.22 11.67
CA VAL A 312 20.17 3.27 12.58
C VAL A 312 20.62 4.61 12.03
N PHE A 313 19.71 5.56 12.00
CA PHE A 313 19.94 6.93 11.55
C PHE A 313 19.64 7.88 12.69
N TYR A 314 20.44 8.93 12.83
CA TYR A 314 20.27 9.96 13.83
C TYR A 314 20.04 11.32 13.18
N ARG A 315 19.22 12.13 13.82
CA ARG A 315 18.97 13.52 13.46
C ARG A 315 18.76 14.34 14.72
N GLU A 316 19.48 15.44 14.86
CA GLU A 316 19.40 16.33 16.03
C GLU A 316 18.10 17.16 16.05
N ASP A 317 17.74 17.76 14.91
CA ASP A 317 16.54 18.60 14.76
C ASP A 317 15.84 18.37 13.41
N ASP A 318 14.58 18.79 13.31
CA ASP A 318 13.74 18.70 12.11
C ASP A 318 14.35 19.36 10.87
N CYS A 319 15.27 20.32 11.07
CA CYS A 319 15.97 21.03 10.00
C CYS A 319 17.19 20.27 9.45
N CYS A 320 17.65 19.22 10.13
CA CYS A 320 18.80 18.42 9.73
C CYS A 320 18.38 17.20 8.90
N ASP A 321 19.30 16.69 8.08
CA ASP A 321 19.12 15.39 7.44
C ASP A 321 19.45 14.25 8.42
N PHE A 322 19.01 13.05 8.09
CA PHE A 322 19.32 11.85 8.85
C PHE A 322 20.72 11.33 8.48
N ASP A 323 21.60 11.23 9.47
CA ASP A 323 22.92 10.65 9.33
C ASP A 323 22.92 9.19 9.76
N LYS A 324 23.42 8.30 8.90
CA LYS A 324 23.56 6.88 9.22
C LYS A 324 24.63 6.68 10.29
N LEU A 325 24.27 6.03 11.40
CA LEU A 325 25.22 5.71 12.45
C LEU A 325 26.18 4.59 12.01
N PRO A 326 27.48 4.69 12.36
CA PRO A 326 28.43 3.61 12.13
C PRO A 326 28.04 2.33 12.88
N ILE A 327 28.25 1.17 12.25
CA ILE A 327 27.95 -0.14 12.86
C ILE A 327 28.72 -0.38 14.18
N GLU A 328 29.85 0.29 14.37
CA GLU A 328 30.66 0.22 15.60
C GLU A 328 29.94 0.78 16.83
N ASN A 329 28.93 1.62 16.61
CA ASN A 329 28.06 2.15 17.66
C ASN A 329 26.93 1.17 18.02
N LEU A 330 26.80 0.05 17.30
CA LEU A 330 25.77 -0.96 17.53
C LEU A 330 26.39 -2.16 18.26
N GLU A 331 25.88 -2.48 19.45
CA GLU A 331 26.27 -3.67 20.21
C GLU A 331 25.11 -4.65 20.32
N LEU A 332 25.35 -5.89 19.90
CA LEU A 332 24.45 -7.00 20.20
C LEU A 332 24.84 -7.63 21.54
N MET A 333 23.85 -7.83 22.41
CA MET A 333 24.06 -8.63 23.62
C MET A 333 24.14 -10.13 23.25
N ASN A 334 24.80 -10.92 24.10
CA ASN A 334 24.99 -12.36 23.87
C ASN A 334 23.66 -13.07 23.56
N CYS A 335 23.69 -13.93 22.53
CA CYS A 335 22.55 -14.69 22.02
C CYS A 335 21.44 -13.87 21.30
N ASN A 336 21.64 -12.58 21.03
CA ASN A 336 20.72 -11.77 20.23
C ASN A 336 21.20 -11.63 18.78
N THR A 337 20.26 -11.34 17.88
CA THR A 337 20.49 -11.11 16.45
C THR A 337 20.29 -9.64 16.10
N PHE A 338 20.91 -9.20 15.00
CA PHE A 338 20.49 -7.96 14.35
C PHE A 338 19.06 -8.17 13.81
N GLY A 339 18.20 -7.20 14.09
CA GLY A 339 16.81 -7.23 13.65
C GLY A 339 15.85 -7.82 14.69
N TRP A 340 14.61 -7.38 14.55
CA TRP A 340 13.49 -7.81 15.38
C TRP A 340 12.35 -8.26 14.50
N SER A 341 11.48 -9.08 15.06
CA SER A 341 10.26 -9.52 14.39
C SER A 341 9.03 -9.11 15.20
N ILE A 342 8.00 -8.72 14.48
CA ILE A 342 6.69 -8.36 15.03
C ILE A 342 5.72 -9.49 14.70
N LYS A 343 5.16 -10.08 15.75
CA LYS A 343 4.24 -11.20 15.65
C LYS A 343 2.79 -10.75 15.77
N HIS A 344 1.88 -11.63 15.36
CA HIS A 344 0.45 -11.48 15.66
C HIS A 344 0.21 -11.37 17.17
N GLY A 345 -0.66 -10.44 17.57
CA GLY A 345 -1.05 -10.23 18.95
C GLY A 345 -0.20 -9.18 19.67
N TYR A 346 -0.03 -9.36 20.98
CA TYR A 346 0.72 -8.40 21.80
C TYR A 346 2.23 -8.60 21.68
N ASN A 347 2.91 -7.52 21.32
CA ASN A 347 4.36 -7.38 21.26
C ASN A 347 4.83 -6.51 22.43
N SER A 348 5.97 -6.84 23.03
CA SER A 348 6.54 -6.11 24.17
C SER A 348 7.74 -5.29 23.75
N LEU A 349 7.74 -4.01 24.13
CA LEU A 349 8.85 -3.08 23.94
C LEU A 349 9.34 -2.58 25.30
N LEU A 350 10.66 -2.56 25.48
CA LEU A 350 11.36 -1.86 26.54
C LEU A 350 12.55 -1.13 25.92
N VAL A 351 12.66 0.18 26.14
CA VAL A 351 13.85 0.97 25.77
C VAL A 351 14.42 1.56 27.04
N GLU A 352 15.57 1.09 27.46
CA GLU A 352 16.36 1.72 28.53
C GLU A 352 16.96 2.99 27.96
N THR A 353 16.58 4.14 28.50
CA THR A 353 17.03 5.45 28.01
C THR A 353 18.29 5.94 28.72
N ASN A 354 18.55 5.41 29.93
CA ASN A 354 19.57 5.84 30.91
C ASN A 354 19.63 7.33 31.23
N ASP A 355 18.78 8.15 30.61
CA ASP A 355 18.57 9.55 30.93
C ASP A 355 17.35 9.71 31.84
N CYS A 356 17.51 10.46 32.93
CA CYS A 356 16.47 10.77 33.90
C CYS A 356 15.99 12.21 33.70
N CYS A 357 14.66 12.39 33.69
CA CYS A 357 13.95 13.68 33.67
C CYS A 357 13.61 14.29 32.30
N GLU A 358 14.02 13.69 31.17
CA GLU A 358 13.56 14.14 29.83
C GLU A 358 12.42 13.26 29.28
N PRO A 359 11.43 13.85 28.57
CA PRO A 359 10.36 13.09 27.93
C PRO A 359 10.91 12.32 26.72
N VAL A 360 10.78 11.00 26.75
CA VAL A 360 11.13 10.13 25.63
C VAL A 360 9.91 9.36 25.16
N CYS A 361 9.71 9.33 23.84
CA CYS A 361 8.67 8.55 23.19
C CYS A 361 9.25 7.70 22.09
N VAL A 362 8.82 6.44 22.04
CA VAL A 362 9.12 5.49 20.98
C VAL A 362 7.88 5.31 20.12
N PHE A 363 8.08 5.35 18.82
CA PHE A 363 7.07 5.09 17.81
C PHE A 363 7.45 3.83 17.06
N ILE A 364 6.50 2.92 16.87
CA ILE A 364 6.70 1.70 16.09
C ILE A 364 5.67 1.65 14.98
N LYS A 365 6.14 1.48 13.75
CA LYS A 365 5.31 1.24 12.58
C LYS A 365 5.71 -0.07 11.93
N GLU A 366 4.83 -1.04 12.07
CA GLU A 366 4.93 -2.35 11.44
C GLU A 366 4.21 -2.38 10.08
N ASP A 367 4.75 -3.20 9.18
CA ASP A 367 3.96 -3.69 8.06
C ASP A 367 2.90 -4.69 8.55
N LYS A 368 1.68 -4.60 8.03
CA LYS A 368 0.56 -5.40 8.51
C LYS A 368 0.13 -6.34 7.41
N ILE A 369 0.59 -7.59 7.50
CA ILE A 369 0.39 -8.61 6.49
C ILE A 369 -0.92 -9.37 6.72
N THR A 370 -1.59 -9.74 5.63
CA THR A 370 -2.76 -10.63 5.56
C THR A 370 -2.58 -11.60 4.39
N TYR A 371 -3.44 -12.63 4.30
CA TYR A 371 -3.38 -13.64 3.25
C TYR A 371 -4.57 -13.56 2.31
#